data_AF-A0A9E1S165-F1
#
_entry.id   AF-A0A9E1S165-F1
#
_cell.length_a   1.000
_cell.length_b   1.000
_cell.length_c   1.000
_cell.angle_alpha   90.00
_cell.angle_beta   90.00
_cell.angle_gamma   90.00
#
_symmetry.space_group_name_H-M   'P 1'
#
loop_
_entity.id
_entity.type
_entity.pdbx_description
1 polymer ?
#
loop_
_entity_poly.entity_id
_entity_poly.type
_entity_poly.pdbx_seq_one_letter_code
_entity_poly.pdbx_strand_id
1 'polypeptide(L)'
;MNTGLLLVFLIIVGFGGWPLLAAPSGANQFWKGFYVMFVTGLVPAVYYHRTAVELPNLKGFGLLTLGALLNGVAIIAYNKIFADPQYGTKYIAVAMVGMLALLTIGGGLVLNEPLPWTKFVGLALACTGIWFMMK
;
A
#
# COMPACT_ATOMS: atom_id res chain seq x y z
N MET A 1 -10.87 21.93 3.43
CA MET A 1 -10.16 20.94 2.58
C MET A 1 -11.12 19.80 2.31
N ASN A 2 -11.25 19.31 1.08
CA ASN A 2 -12.11 18.17 0.75
C ASN A 2 -11.67 16.94 1.58
N THR A 3 -12.59 16.30 2.31
CA THR A 3 -12.31 15.13 3.17
C THR A 3 -11.56 14.04 2.41
N GLY A 4 -11.86 13.83 1.12
CA GLY A 4 -11.14 12.87 0.28
C GLY A 4 -9.67 13.25 0.06
N LEU A 5 -9.38 14.53 -0.20
CA LEU A 5 -7.99 15.00 -0.38
C LEU A 5 -7.17 14.91 0.90
N LEU A 6 -7.81 15.13 2.06
CA LEU A 6 -7.17 14.91 3.36
C LEU A 6 -6.79 13.43 3.55
N LEU A 7 -7.70 12.50 3.23
CA LEU A 7 -7.41 11.07 3.32
C LEU A 7 -6.26 10.66 2.38
N VAL A 8 -6.25 11.18 1.14
CA VAL A 8 -5.13 10.95 0.21
C VAL A 8 -3.82 11.46 0.79
N PHE A 9 -3.80 12.68 1.33
CA PHE A 9 -2.61 13.24 1.97
C PHE A 9 -2.11 12.37 3.13
N LEU A 10 -3.01 11.92 4.01
CA LEU A 10 -2.66 11.03 5.12
C LEU A 10 -2.10 9.69 4.65
N ILE A 11 -2.62 9.12 3.55
CA ILE A 11 -2.08 7.90 2.94
C ILE A 11 -0.66 8.15 2.44
N ILE A 12 -0.41 9.26 1.74
CA ILE A 12 0.92 9.60 1.22
C ILE A 12 1.92 9.76 2.37
N VAL A 13 1.57 10.53 3.40
CA VAL A 13 2.44 10.75 4.57
C VAL A 13 2.67 9.44 5.33
N GLY A 14 1.61 8.64 5.55
CA GLY A 14 1.70 7.37 6.26
C GLY A 14 2.56 6.35 5.53
N PHE A 15 2.18 5.99 4.29
CA PHE A 15 2.87 4.95 3.52
C PHE A 15 4.24 5.39 2.98
N GLY A 16 4.41 6.67 2.63
CA GLY A 16 5.69 7.21 2.17
C GLY A 16 6.66 7.55 3.31
N GLY A 17 6.15 7.93 4.48
CA GLY A 17 6.96 8.41 5.60
C GLY A 17 7.48 7.31 6.52
N TRP A 18 6.72 6.24 6.76
CA TRP A 18 7.13 5.19 7.71
C TRP A 18 8.51 4.56 7.42
N PRO A 19 8.96 4.31 6.17
CA PRO A 19 10.27 3.72 5.92
C PRO A 19 11.41 4.67 6.33
N LEU A 20 11.21 5.98 6.14
CA LEU A 20 12.16 7.01 6.52
C LEU A 20 12.31 7.10 8.04
N LEU A 21 11.22 6.90 8.77
CA LEU A 21 11.21 6.85 10.24
C LEU A 21 11.75 5.52 10.78
N ALA A 22 11.52 4.41 10.08
CA ALA A 22 12.02 3.11 10.45
C ALA A 22 13.53 2.97 10.20
N ALA A 23 14.07 3.62 9.17
CA ALA A 23 15.49 3.56 8.81
C ALA A 23 16.45 3.81 10.00
N PRO A 24 16.34 4.91 10.77
CA PRO A 24 17.26 5.22 11.87
C PRO A 24 17.09 4.34 13.12
N SER A 25 16.08 3.46 13.20
CA SER A 25 15.85 2.61 14.37
C SER A 25 16.96 1.59 14.66
N GLY A 26 17.85 1.30 13.69
CA GLY A 26 18.85 0.24 13.80
C GLY A 26 18.29 -1.19 13.79
N ALA A 27 16.96 -1.36 13.77
CA ALA A 27 16.33 -2.67 13.73
C ALA A 27 16.60 -3.40 12.40
N ASN A 28 16.67 -4.74 12.45
CA ASN A 28 16.75 -5.54 11.23
C ASN A 28 15.41 -5.54 10.46
N GLN A 29 15.42 -6.04 9.22
CA GLN A 29 14.24 -6.00 8.34
C GLN A 29 13.05 -6.81 8.88
N PHE A 30 13.32 -7.90 9.60
CA PHE A 30 12.29 -8.68 10.26
C PHE A 30 11.54 -7.83 11.30
N TRP A 31 12.29 -7.18 12.22
CA TRP A 31 11.70 -6.38 13.28
C TRP A 31 10.98 -5.13 12.76
N LYS A 32 11.52 -4.48 11.72
CA LYS A 32 10.85 -3.35 11.05
C LYS A 32 9.51 -3.79 10.45
N GLY A 33 9.50 -4.85 9.65
CA GLY A 33 8.28 -5.37 9.03
C GLY A 33 7.26 -5.84 10.06
N PHE A 34 7.69 -6.63 11.04
CA PHE A 34 6.83 -7.14 12.10
C PHE A 34 6.20 -6.03 12.92
N TYR A 35 7.01 -5.09 13.43
CA TYR A 35 6.53 -4.03 14.31
C TYR A 35 5.56 -3.09 13.58
N VAL A 36 5.88 -2.70 12.34
CA VAL A 36 4.98 -1.89 11.51
C VAL A 36 3.66 -2.62 11.31
N MET A 37 3.68 -3.89 10.90
CA MET A 37 2.45 -4.67 10.69
C MET A 37 1.63 -4.84 11.96
N PHE A 38 2.27 -5.12 13.08
CA PHE A 38 1.61 -5.26 14.36
C PHE A 38 0.88 -3.97 14.76
N VAL A 39 1.58 -2.82 14.71
CA VAL A 39 0.98 -1.54 15.06
C VAL A 39 -0.11 -1.14 14.05
N THR A 40 0.10 -1.38 12.75
CA THR A 40 -0.90 -1.13 11.70
C THR A 40 -2.15 -1.99 11.88
N GLY A 41 -2.07 -3.20 12.44
CA GLY A 41 -3.24 -4.00 12.79
C GLY A 41 -3.91 -3.53 14.09
N LEU A 42 -3.12 -3.15 15.09
CA LEU A 42 -3.61 -2.77 16.41
C LEU A 42 -4.37 -1.44 16.40
N VAL A 43 -3.86 -0.42 15.71
CA VAL A 43 -4.46 0.92 15.72
C VAL A 43 -5.90 0.91 15.17
N PRO A 44 -6.19 0.32 14.00
CA PRO A 44 -7.56 0.18 13.51
C PRO A 44 -8.42 -0.69 14.42
N ALA A 45 -7.89 -1.76 15.00
CA ALA A 45 -8.65 -2.60 15.94
C ALA A 45 -9.12 -1.79 17.16
N VAL A 46 -8.22 -0.98 17.75
CA VAL A 46 -8.56 -0.08 18.86
C VAL A 46 -9.47 1.07 18.42
N TYR A 47 -9.34 1.58 17.20
CA TYR A 47 -10.19 2.67 16.73
C TYR A 47 -11.62 2.20 16.43
N TYR A 48 -11.76 1.06 15.74
CA TYR A 48 -13.04 0.53 15.27
C TYR A 48 -13.71 -0.48 16.22
N HIS A 49 -13.12 -0.82 17.38
CA HIS A 49 -13.71 -1.81 18.31
C HIS A 49 -15.15 -1.49 18.72
N ARG A 50 -15.53 -0.20 18.76
CA ARG A 50 -16.88 0.23 19.15
C ARG A 50 -17.89 0.25 17.99
N THR A 51 -17.41 0.16 16.76
CA THR A 51 -18.21 0.18 15.53
C THR A 51 -18.19 -1.15 14.78
N ALA A 52 -17.51 -2.15 15.32
CA ALA A 52 -17.54 -3.52 14.81
C ALA A 52 -18.91 -4.15 15.13
N VAL A 53 -19.85 -4.00 14.20
CA VAL A 53 -21.23 -4.50 14.37
C VAL A 53 -21.33 -6.00 14.06
N GLU A 54 -20.49 -6.53 13.16
CA GLU A 54 -20.58 -7.91 12.69
C GLU A 54 -19.20 -8.52 12.43
N LEU A 55 -19.02 -9.78 12.86
CA LEU A 55 -17.84 -10.57 12.51
C LEU A 55 -17.99 -11.14 11.08
N PRO A 56 -16.90 -11.24 10.31
CA PRO A 56 -16.94 -11.90 9.00
C PRO A 56 -17.41 -13.35 9.12
N ASN A 57 -18.13 -13.85 8.11
CA ASN A 57 -18.36 -15.30 7.99
C ASN A 57 -17.06 -16.03 7.60
N LEU A 58 -17.08 -17.37 7.61
CA LEU A 58 -15.88 -18.18 7.31
C LEU A 58 -15.23 -17.84 5.95
N LYS A 59 -16.05 -17.59 4.93
CA LYS A 59 -15.58 -17.16 3.60
C LYS A 59 -14.91 -15.79 3.67
N GLY A 60 -15.52 -14.84 4.39
CA GLY A 60 -14.97 -13.51 4.63
C GLY A 60 -13.62 -13.59 5.36
N PHE A 61 -13.52 -14.41 6.41
CA PHE A 61 -12.25 -14.67 7.07
C PHE A 61 -11.20 -15.22 6.12
N GLY A 62 -11.54 -16.23 5.29
CA GLY A 62 -10.60 -16.78 4.31
C GLY A 62 -10.07 -15.74 3.32
N LEU A 63 -10.94 -14.88 2.79
CA LEU A 63 -10.54 -13.80 1.88
C LEU A 63 -9.68 -12.74 2.57
N LEU A 64 -10.02 -12.37 3.81
CA LEU A 64 -9.22 -11.44 4.61
C LEU A 64 -7.83 -12.02 4.93
N THR A 65 -7.74 -13.31 5.24
CA THR A 65 -6.47 -14.01 5.44
C THR A 65 -5.63 -14.00 4.17
N LEU A 66 -6.21 -14.29 3.00
CA LEU A 66 -5.49 -14.20 1.72
C LEU A 66 -4.99 -12.78 1.45
N GLY A 67 -5.82 -11.76 1.69
CA GLY A 67 -5.42 -10.36 1.58
C GLY A 67 -4.25 -10.01 2.52
N ALA A 68 -4.31 -10.47 3.77
CA ALA A 68 -3.23 -10.28 4.74
C ALA A 68 -1.93 -10.97 4.33
N LEU A 69 -2.00 -12.18 3.76
CA LEU A 69 -0.84 -12.89 3.23
C LEU A 69 -0.19 -12.14 2.07
N LEU A 70 -1.00 -11.65 1.11
CA LEU A 70 -0.50 -10.83 0.00
C LEU A 70 0.21 -9.56 0.51
N ASN A 71 -0.37 -8.89 1.50
CA ASN A 71 0.24 -7.71 2.11
C ASN A 71 1.56 -8.05 2.83
N GLY A 72 1.61 -9.17 3.56
CA GLY A 72 2.83 -9.66 4.20
C GLY A 72 3.96 -9.91 3.19
N VAL A 73 3.66 -10.57 2.07
CA VAL A 73 4.61 -10.79 0.97
C VAL A 73 5.08 -9.45 0.38
N ALA A 74 4.17 -8.50 0.17
CA ALA A 74 4.50 -7.17 -0.35
C ALA A 74 5.46 -6.42 0.58
N ILE A 75 5.28 -6.51 1.90
CA ILE A 75 6.17 -5.88 2.88
C ILE A 75 7.55 -6.53 2.90
N ILE A 76 7.64 -7.85 2.76
CA ILE A 76 8.92 -8.55 2.63
C ILE A 76 9.66 -8.05 1.38
N ALA A 77 8.96 -7.98 0.24
CA ALA A 77 9.53 -7.48 -1.01
C ALA A 77 9.95 -6.01 -0.90
N TYR A 78 9.11 -5.17 -0.28
CA TYR A 78 9.38 -3.75 -0.04
C TYR A 78 10.63 -3.54 0.82
N ASN A 79 10.72 -4.26 1.94
CA ASN A 79 11.88 -4.19 2.83
C ASN A 79 13.16 -4.65 2.13
N LYS A 80 13.08 -5.67 1.25
CA LYS A 80 14.22 -6.11 0.45
C LYS A 80 14.69 -5.03 -0.53
N ILE A 81 13.76 -4.38 -1.23
CA ILE A 81 14.08 -3.24 -2.11
C ILE A 81 14.75 -2.12 -1.31
N PHE A 82 14.22 -1.77 -0.13
CA PHE A 82 14.76 -0.67 0.67
C PHE A 82 16.12 -1.00 1.32
N ALA A 83 16.36 -2.27 1.67
CA ALA A 83 17.58 -2.70 2.35
C ALA A 83 18.77 -2.88 1.40
N ASP A 84 18.50 -3.23 0.15
CA ASP A 84 19.52 -3.58 -0.82
C ASP A 84 19.96 -2.33 -1.61
N PRO A 85 21.23 -1.90 -1.49
CA PRO A 85 21.74 -0.73 -2.20
C PRO A 85 21.63 -0.84 -3.72
N GLN A 86 21.51 -2.05 -4.29
CA GLN A 86 21.27 -2.26 -5.72
C GLN A 86 19.91 -1.70 -6.15
N TYR A 87 18.91 -1.75 -5.27
CA TYR A 87 17.55 -1.31 -5.54
C TYR A 87 17.31 0.07 -4.92
N GLY A 88 17.69 1.12 -5.64
CA GLY A 88 17.41 2.50 -5.23
C GLY A 88 15.90 2.82 -5.16
N THR A 89 15.57 4.00 -4.64
CA THR A 89 14.19 4.50 -4.45
C THR A 89 13.33 4.49 -5.72
N LYS A 90 13.94 4.49 -6.91
CA LYS A 90 13.26 4.32 -8.20
C LYS A 90 12.41 3.04 -8.30
N TYR A 91 12.83 1.93 -7.70
CA TYR A 91 12.05 0.69 -7.72
C TYR A 91 10.80 0.77 -6.83
N ILE A 92 10.83 1.59 -5.77
CA ILE A 92 9.65 1.87 -4.94
C ILE A 92 8.63 2.68 -5.75
N ALA A 93 9.10 3.68 -6.52
CA ALA A 93 8.22 4.43 -7.42
C ALA A 93 7.56 3.48 -8.43
N VAL A 94 8.33 2.60 -9.08
CA VAL A 94 7.81 1.59 -10.02
C VAL A 94 6.73 0.72 -9.37
N ALA A 95 6.96 0.23 -8.15
CA ALA A 95 5.98 -0.56 -7.42
C ALA A 95 4.68 0.22 -7.18
N MET A 96 4.76 1.51 -6.82
CA MET A 96 3.57 2.34 -6.57
C MET A 96 2.70 2.57 -7.81
N VAL A 97 3.30 2.77 -8.99
CA VAL A 97 2.50 2.86 -10.23
C VAL A 97 2.00 1.49 -10.69
N GLY A 98 2.75 0.42 -10.45
CA GLY A 98 2.23 -0.94 -10.64
C GLY A 98 0.97 -1.19 -9.80
N MET A 99 0.96 -0.74 -8.55
CA MET A 99 -0.22 -0.78 -7.68
C MET A 99 -1.37 0.09 -8.22
N LEU A 100 -1.08 1.29 -8.72
CA LEU A 100 -2.09 2.15 -9.37
C LEU A 100 -2.76 1.44 -10.56
N ALA A 101 -1.97 0.75 -11.39
CA ALA A 101 -2.49 -0.02 -12.52
C ALA A 101 -3.43 -1.14 -12.06
N LEU A 102 -2.98 -1.92 -11.08
CA LEU A 102 -3.75 -3.02 -10.49
C LEU A 102 -5.05 -2.54 -9.87
N LEU A 103 -5.04 -1.43 -9.11
CA LEU A 103 -6.24 -0.87 -8.50
C LEU A 103 -7.18 -0.23 -9.52
N THR A 104 -6.65 0.39 -10.58
CA THR A 104 -7.47 0.98 -11.64
C THR A 104 -8.24 -0.10 -12.39
N ILE A 105 -7.56 -1.17 -12.80
CA ILE A 105 -8.18 -2.29 -13.54
C ILE A 105 -9.04 -3.13 -12.60
N GLY A 106 -8.49 -3.51 -11.43
CA GLY A 106 -9.17 -4.31 -10.42
C GLY A 106 -10.40 -3.62 -9.83
N GLY A 107 -10.37 -2.29 -9.64
CA GLY A 107 -11.53 -1.52 -9.22
C GLY A 107 -12.67 -1.58 -10.22
N GLY A 108 -12.37 -1.55 -11.52
CA GLY A 108 -13.38 -1.75 -12.55
C GLY A 108 -13.94 -3.18 -12.59
N LEU A 109 -13.08 -4.18 -12.46
CA LEU A 109 -13.49 -5.60 -12.57
C LEU A 109 -14.16 -6.16 -11.30
N VAL A 110 -13.73 -5.72 -10.11
CA VAL A 110 -14.13 -6.32 -8.83
C VAL A 110 -15.05 -5.38 -8.05
N LEU A 111 -14.81 -4.06 -8.10
CA LEU A 111 -15.59 -3.07 -7.37
C LEU A 111 -16.68 -2.41 -8.23
N ASN A 112 -16.83 -2.83 -9.49
CA ASN A 112 -17.76 -2.28 -10.47
C ASN A 112 -17.64 -0.75 -10.65
N GLU A 113 -16.43 -0.21 -10.48
CA GLU A 113 -16.21 1.22 -10.69
C GLU A 113 -16.27 1.59 -12.17
N PRO A 114 -16.77 2.79 -12.51
CA PRO A 114 -16.64 3.32 -13.87
C PRO A 114 -15.17 3.36 -14.30
N LEU A 115 -14.91 2.89 -15.51
CA LEU A 115 -13.60 2.95 -16.18
C LEU A 115 -13.61 3.96 -17.34
N PRO A 116 -13.76 5.27 -17.06
CA PRO A 116 -13.66 6.27 -18.11
C PRO A 116 -12.24 6.25 -18.71
N TRP A 117 -12.15 6.59 -20.00
CA TRP A 117 -10.88 6.64 -20.73
C TRP A 117 -9.81 7.49 -20.03
N THR A 118 -10.23 8.51 -19.25
CA THR A 118 -9.36 9.39 -18.47
C THR A 118 -8.54 8.65 -17.40
N LYS A 119 -9.04 7.56 -16.82
CA LYS A 119 -8.27 6.72 -15.88
C LYS A 119 -7.05 6.09 -16.58
N PHE A 120 -7.22 5.65 -17.83
CA PHE A 120 -6.14 5.06 -18.62
C PHE A 120 -5.11 6.09 -19.07
N VAL A 121 -5.54 7.32 -19.41
CA VAL A 121 -4.62 8.43 -19.67
C VAL A 121 -3.79 8.77 -18.44
N GLY A 122 -4.43 8.87 -17.27
CA GLY A 122 -3.73 9.10 -16.01
C GLY A 122 -2.69 8.02 -15.73
N LEU A 123 -3.03 6.75 -15.97
CA LEU A 123 -2.09 5.65 -15.84
C LEU A 123 -0.92 5.75 -16.83
N ALA A 124 -1.18 6.06 -18.09
CA ALA A 124 -0.13 6.25 -19.10
C ALA A 124 0.83 7.39 -18.73
N LEU A 125 0.30 8.50 -18.22
CA LEU A 125 1.10 9.62 -17.72
C LEU A 125 1.94 9.22 -16.50
N ALA A 126 1.38 8.45 -15.57
CA ALA A 126 2.11 7.96 -14.39
C ALA A 126 3.25 7.02 -14.79
N CYS A 127 3.02 6.09 -15.73
CA CYS A 127 4.05 5.22 -16.29
C CYS A 127 5.16 6.04 -16.98
N THR A 128 4.79 7.06 -17.74
CA THR A 128 5.74 7.96 -18.41
C THR A 128 6.58 8.74 -17.40
N GLY A 129 5.96 9.28 -16.34
CA GLY A 129 6.66 9.97 -15.26
C GLY A 129 7.71 9.08 -14.59
N ILE A 130 7.36 7.83 -14.28
CA ILE A 130 8.31 6.87 -13.72
C ILE A 130 9.43 6.51 -14.69
N TRP A 131 9.11 6.35 -15.97
CA TRP A 131 10.13 6.07 -16.98
C TRP A 131 11.21 7.16 -17.01
N PHE A 132 10.81 8.43 -16.83
CA PHE A 132 11.77 9.53 -16.66
C PHE A 132 12.57 9.46 -15.36
N MET A 133 11.98 8.98 -14.26
CA MET A 133 12.69 8.80 -12.97
C MET A 133 13.65 7.60 -12.96
N MET A 134 13.51 6.67 -13.91
CA MET A 134 14.39 5.51 -14.01
C MET A 134 15.66 5.77 -14.83
N LYS A 135 15.68 6.82 -15.65
CA LYS A 135 16.86 7.29 -16.40
C LYS A 135 17.80 8.05 -15.48
#